data_AF-A0A4V2M045-F1
#
_entry.id   AF-A0A4V2M045-F1
#
_cell.length_a   1.000
_cell.length_b   1.000
_cell.length_c   1.000
_cell.angle_alpha   90.00
_cell.angle_beta   90.00
_cell.angle_gamma   90.00
#
_symmetry.space_group_name_H-M   'P 1'
#
loop_
_entity.id
_entity.type
_entity.pdbx_description
1 polymer ?
#
loop_
_entity_poly.entity_id
_entity_poly.type
_entity_poly.pdbx_seq_one_letter_code
_entity_poly.pdbx_strand_id
1 'polypeptide(L)'
;MTEAETEVKPERGTAGHYMHFLNWAELRGELKASTVQNWRNASTKVLEIEDDWHALNVAEFDLDAHLSRFALLKRTSYTSGSMDAYKSRTRVGIESYRRWLNDEPNWKPKSAINSRSSRTGVKKSAGTTPAPTPDGIAELKREPAGFVPRHAALIEYQVALRQGVRALLTLPEILSEKDAQRLVRFIQGLAVDTEDEALAE
;
A
#
# COMPACT_ATOMS: atom_id res chain seq x y z
N MET A 1 29.64 19.00 -27.31
CA MET A 1 28.35 18.65 -27.93
C MET A 1 27.57 17.89 -26.88
N THR A 2 26.73 18.58 -26.13
CA THR A 2 25.80 17.99 -25.17
C THR A 2 24.59 17.50 -25.94
N GLU A 3 24.42 16.18 -25.99
CA GLU A 3 23.21 15.56 -26.50
C GLU A 3 22.04 16.05 -25.64
N ALA A 4 21.18 16.86 -26.25
CA ALA A 4 19.89 17.20 -25.68
C ALA A 4 19.05 15.93 -25.72
N GLU A 5 19.05 15.21 -24.59
CA GLU A 5 18.12 14.13 -24.29
C GLU A 5 16.71 14.67 -24.59
N THR A 6 16.11 14.15 -25.66
CA THR A 6 14.79 14.55 -26.10
C THR A 6 13.83 13.99 -25.05
N GLU A 7 13.41 14.85 -24.11
CA GLU A 7 12.37 14.53 -23.14
C GLU A 7 11.08 14.27 -23.93
N VAL A 8 10.86 12.99 -24.30
CA VAL A 8 9.66 12.54 -25.00
C VAL A 8 8.50 12.73 -24.03
N LYS A 9 7.82 13.88 -24.13
CA LYS A 9 6.60 14.13 -23.38
C LYS A 9 5.59 13.07 -23.81
N PRO A 10 5.05 12.28 -22.88
CA PRO A 10 4.11 11.24 -23.24
C PRO A 10 2.84 11.87 -23.81
N GLU A 11 2.29 11.20 -24.83
CA GLU A 11 1.09 11.69 -25.51
C GLU A 11 -0.10 11.74 -24.55
N ARG A 12 -0.91 12.81 -24.64
CA ARG A 12 -2.09 12.99 -23.80
C ARG A 12 -3.03 11.79 -23.94
N GLY A 13 -3.49 11.26 -22.80
CA GLY A 13 -4.39 10.10 -22.77
C GLY A 13 -3.68 8.74 -22.64
N THR A 14 -2.36 8.69 -22.82
CA THR A 14 -1.58 7.46 -22.62
C THR A 14 -1.31 7.15 -21.15
N ALA A 15 -0.91 5.92 -20.85
CA ALA A 15 -0.44 5.51 -19.53
C ALA A 15 0.79 6.30 -19.09
N GLY A 16 1.69 6.64 -20.02
CA GLY A 16 2.81 7.55 -19.75
C GLY A 16 2.32 8.90 -19.22
N HIS A 17 1.33 9.50 -19.90
CA HIS A 17 0.77 10.79 -19.46
C HIS A 17 0.02 10.67 -18.13
N TYR A 18 -0.63 9.53 -17.87
CA TYR A 18 -1.19 9.23 -16.56
C TYR A 18 -0.12 9.24 -15.44
N MET A 19 1.05 8.64 -15.67
CA MET A 19 2.15 8.67 -14.70
C MET A 19 2.68 10.09 -14.48
N HIS A 20 2.77 10.90 -15.54
CA HIS A 20 3.11 12.32 -15.41
C HIS A 20 2.07 13.10 -14.64
N PHE A 21 0.77 12.84 -14.87
CA PHE A 21 -0.32 13.43 -14.09
C PHE A 21 -0.20 13.11 -12.59
N LEU A 22 0.10 11.85 -12.25
CA LEU A 22 0.29 11.46 -10.85
C LEU A 22 1.45 12.22 -10.19
N ASN A 23 2.58 12.36 -10.90
CA ASN A 23 3.73 13.12 -10.42
C ASN A 23 3.40 14.62 -10.27
N TRP A 24 2.72 15.20 -11.25
CA TRP A 24 2.24 16.58 -11.19
C TRP A 24 1.29 16.81 -10.00
N ALA A 25 0.35 15.90 -9.77
CA ALA A 25 -0.61 15.99 -8.68
C ALA A 25 0.05 15.85 -7.31
N GLU A 26 1.11 15.05 -7.19
CA GLU A 26 1.95 14.96 -6.00
C GLU A 26 2.71 16.26 -5.74
N LEU A 27 3.41 16.77 -6.76
CA LEU A 27 4.24 17.98 -6.66
C LEU A 27 3.41 19.23 -6.33
N ARG A 28 2.19 19.31 -6.84
CA ARG A 28 1.25 20.40 -6.51
C ARG A 28 0.54 20.22 -5.16
N GLY A 29 0.74 19.08 -4.49
CA GLY A 29 0.05 18.76 -3.23
C GLY A 29 -1.44 18.49 -3.40
N GLU A 30 -1.90 18.25 -4.63
CA GLU A 30 -3.30 17.94 -4.94
C GLU A 30 -3.70 16.54 -4.44
N LEU A 31 -2.73 15.63 -4.38
CA LEU A 31 -2.84 14.29 -3.82
C LEU A 31 -1.72 14.03 -2.82
N LYS A 32 -2.01 13.20 -1.81
CA LYS A 32 -0.98 12.75 -0.85
C LYS A 32 0.01 11.82 -1.56
N ALA A 33 1.31 11.96 -1.27
CA ALA A 33 2.37 11.10 -1.78
C ALA A 33 2.06 9.59 -1.63
N SER A 34 1.55 9.18 -0.47
CA SER A 34 1.15 7.78 -0.24
C SER A 34 0.02 7.30 -1.15
N THR A 35 -0.90 8.19 -1.54
CA THR A 35 -2.02 7.86 -2.46
C THR A 35 -1.50 7.72 -3.87
N VAL A 36 -0.67 8.68 -4.31
CA VAL A 36 0.00 8.65 -5.61
C VAL A 36 0.83 7.40 -5.77
N GLN A 37 1.64 7.04 -4.77
CA GLN A 37 2.46 5.83 -4.80
C GLN A 37 1.60 4.56 -4.88
N ASN A 38 0.54 4.47 -4.08
CA ASN A 38 -0.38 3.33 -4.12
C ASN A 38 -1.04 3.15 -5.48
N TRP A 39 -1.45 4.24 -6.13
CA TRP A 39 -2.06 4.20 -7.47
C TRP A 39 -1.05 3.90 -8.56
N ARG A 40 0.13 4.54 -8.51
CA ARG A 40 1.22 4.32 -9.46
C ARG A 40 1.57 2.84 -9.51
N ASN A 41 1.87 2.24 -8.37
CA ASN A 41 2.32 0.85 -8.33
C ASN A 41 1.23 -0.16 -8.70
N ALA A 42 -0.01 0.07 -8.28
CA ALA A 42 -1.13 -0.76 -8.71
C ALA A 42 -1.34 -0.67 -10.23
N SER A 43 -1.33 0.54 -10.78
CA SER A 43 -1.53 0.79 -12.21
C SER A 43 -0.38 0.23 -13.03
N THR A 44 0.87 0.44 -12.63
CA THR A 44 2.05 -0.17 -13.27
C THR A 44 1.90 -1.68 -13.36
N LYS A 45 1.59 -2.38 -12.25
CA LYS A 45 1.46 -3.85 -12.26
C LYS A 45 0.30 -4.36 -13.12
N VAL A 46 -0.79 -3.60 -13.19
CA VAL A 46 -1.96 -3.94 -14.02
C VAL A 46 -1.69 -3.67 -15.50
N LEU A 47 -1.00 -2.59 -15.82
CA LEU A 47 -0.74 -2.16 -17.20
C LEU A 47 0.42 -2.95 -17.82
N GLU A 48 1.42 -3.34 -17.04
CA GLU A 48 2.59 -4.18 -17.41
C GLU A 48 2.22 -5.56 -18.02
N ILE A 49 0.94 -5.93 -18.10
CA ILE A 49 0.52 -7.13 -18.84
C ILE A 49 0.56 -6.95 -20.37
N GLU A 50 0.66 -5.71 -20.85
CA GLU A 50 0.90 -5.39 -22.27
C GLU A 50 2.36 -5.00 -22.48
N ASP A 51 2.93 -5.38 -23.62
CA ASP A 51 4.36 -5.20 -23.92
C ASP A 51 4.77 -3.72 -24.05
N ASP A 52 3.87 -2.85 -24.55
CA ASP A 52 4.07 -1.39 -24.63
C ASP A 52 3.01 -0.63 -23.83
N TRP A 53 2.96 -0.96 -22.54
CA TRP A 53 1.94 -0.40 -21.66
C TRP A 53 2.05 1.12 -21.49
N HIS A 54 3.21 1.72 -21.72
CA HIS A 54 3.40 3.18 -21.63
C HIS A 54 2.63 3.94 -22.71
N ALA A 55 2.57 3.39 -23.93
CA ALA A 55 1.84 3.96 -25.06
C ALA A 55 0.33 3.65 -25.02
N LEU A 56 -0.12 2.76 -24.13
CA LEU A 56 -1.52 2.35 -24.03
C LEU A 56 -2.42 3.56 -23.75
N ASN A 57 -3.45 3.77 -24.58
CA ASN A 57 -4.43 4.83 -24.41
C ASN A 57 -5.37 4.50 -23.23
N VAL A 58 -5.02 4.99 -22.04
CA VAL A 58 -5.80 4.76 -20.81
C VAL A 58 -7.04 5.65 -20.71
N ALA A 59 -7.15 6.69 -21.54
CA ALA A 59 -8.31 7.56 -21.58
C ALA A 59 -9.54 6.86 -22.17
N GLU A 60 -9.35 6.04 -23.20
CA GLU A 60 -10.47 5.47 -23.98
C GLU A 60 -10.60 3.94 -23.86
N PHE A 61 -9.57 3.22 -23.44
CA PHE A 61 -9.65 1.75 -23.37
C PHE A 61 -10.64 1.23 -22.32
N ASP A 62 -11.11 0.00 -22.54
CA ASP A 62 -11.95 -0.72 -21.59
C ASP A 62 -11.11 -1.22 -20.40
N LEU A 63 -11.15 -0.44 -19.33
CA LEU A 63 -10.44 -0.74 -18.09
C LEU A 63 -10.98 -2.01 -17.41
N ASP A 64 -12.27 -2.29 -17.47
CA ASP A 64 -12.87 -3.42 -16.77
C ASP A 64 -12.51 -4.75 -17.45
N ALA A 65 -12.50 -4.77 -18.78
CA ALA A 65 -11.98 -5.89 -19.55
C ALA A 65 -10.49 -6.13 -19.24
N HIS A 66 -9.69 -5.06 -19.18
CA HIS A 66 -8.26 -5.14 -18.86
C HIS A 66 -7.99 -5.69 -17.47
N LEU A 67 -8.73 -5.20 -16.47
CA LEU A 67 -8.65 -5.69 -15.08
C LEU A 67 -9.08 -7.15 -14.95
N SER A 68 -10.01 -7.61 -15.79
CA SER A 68 -10.42 -9.02 -15.84
C SER A 68 -9.32 -9.89 -16.46
N ARG A 69 -8.68 -9.43 -17.54
CA ARG A 69 -7.52 -10.09 -18.16
C ARG A 69 -6.34 -10.18 -17.19
N PHE A 70 -6.01 -9.08 -16.50
CA PHE A 70 -5.01 -9.05 -15.43
C PHE A 70 -5.28 -10.11 -14.37
N ALA A 71 -6.52 -10.20 -13.90
CA ALA A 71 -6.91 -11.16 -12.87
C ALA A 71 -6.73 -12.60 -13.33
N LEU A 72 -7.06 -12.90 -14.59
CA LEU A 72 -6.88 -14.24 -15.15
C LEU A 72 -5.39 -14.61 -15.28
N LEU A 73 -4.58 -13.70 -15.82
CA LEU A 73 -3.15 -13.92 -16.08
C LEU A 73 -2.33 -14.03 -14.79
N LYS A 74 -2.67 -13.24 -13.76
CA LYS A 74 -1.90 -13.17 -12.50
C LYS A 74 -2.60 -13.86 -11.32
N ARG A 75 -3.61 -14.71 -11.58
CA ARG A 75 -4.40 -15.38 -10.52
C ARG A 75 -3.58 -16.20 -9.52
N THR A 76 -2.45 -16.75 -9.96
CA THR A 76 -1.55 -17.57 -9.12
C THR A 76 -0.51 -16.73 -8.39
N SER A 77 -0.26 -15.51 -8.85
CA SER A 77 0.78 -14.62 -8.32
C SER A 77 0.31 -13.75 -7.15
N TYR A 78 -1.01 -13.62 -6.96
CA TYR A 78 -1.58 -12.73 -5.95
C TYR A 78 -2.73 -13.40 -5.19
N THR A 79 -2.86 -13.04 -3.90
CA THR A 79 -4.04 -13.38 -3.11
C THR A 79 -5.26 -12.60 -3.60
N SER A 80 -6.47 -13.10 -3.29
CA SER A 80 -7.73 -12.42 -3.65
C SER A 80 -7.78 -10.98 -3.12
N GLY A 81 -7.37 -10.76 -1.86
CA GLY A 81 -7.35 -9.42 -1.26
C GLY A 81 -6.37 -8.46 -1.96
N SER A 82 -5.20 -8.94 -2.39
CA SER A 82 -4.23 -8.13 -3.14
C SER A 82 -4.73 -7.82 -4.55
N MET A 83 -5.38 -8.80 -5.20
CA MET A 83 -6.00 -8.63 -6.51
C MET A 83 -7.07 -7.53 -6.48
N ASP A 84 -7.99 -7.59 -5.52
CA ASP A 84 -9.05 -6.61 -5.37
C ASP A 84 -8.50 -5.22 -5.05
N ALA A 85 -7.45 -5.16 -4.24
CA ALA A 85 -6.77 -3.92 -3.92
C ALA A 85 -6.12 -3.27 -5.15
N TYR A 86 -5.46 -4.03 -6.02
CA TYR A 86 -4.91 -3.50 -7.26
C TYR A 86 -6.01 -3.03 -8.21
N LYS A 87 -7.05 -3.85 -8.43
CA LYS A 87 -8.21 -3.47 -9.25
C LYS A 87 -8.85 -2.16 -8.79
N SER A 88 -9.11 -2.05 -7.49
CA SER A 88 -9.73 -0.86 -6.91
C SER A 88 -8.86 0.39 -7.08
N ARG A 89 -7.55 0.29 -6.77
CA ARG A 89 -6.63 1.44 -6.86
C ARG A 89 -6.44 1.90 -8.29
N THR A 90 -6.23 0.98 -9.22
CA THR A 90 -6.08 1.30 -10.64
C THR A 90 -7.34 1.93 -11.20
N ARG A 91 -8.53 1.41 -10.84
CA ARG A 91 -9.82 2.00 -11.23
C ARG A 91 -9.95 3.44 -10.75
N VAL A 92 -9.77 3.68 -9.46
CA VAL A 92 -9.88 5.03 -8.88
C VAL A 92 -8.86 5.98 -9.51
N GLY A 93 -7.61 5.53 -9.70
CA GLY A 93 -6.56 6.35 -10.30
C GLY A 93 -6.85 6.76 -11.75
N ILE A 94 -7.25 5.81 -12.59
CA ILE A 94 -7.53 6.06 -14.02
C ILE A 94 -8.83 6.87 -14.18
N GLU A 95 -9.87 6.61 -13.39
CA GLU A 95 -11.09 7.43 -13.42
C GLU A 95 -10.80 8.88 -13.02
N SER A 96 -10.03 9.10 -11.96
CA SER A 96 -9.61 10.44 -11.56
C SER A 96 -8.82 11.15 -12.66
N TYR A 97 -7.95 10.42 -13.35
CA TYR A 97 -7.22 10.96 -14.50
C TYR A 97 -8.13 11.31 -15.69
N ARG A 98 -9.10 10.45 -16.02
CA ARG A 98 -10.10 10.74 -17.08
C ARG A 98 -10.89 12.01 -16.76
N ARG A 99 -11.32 12.17 -15.51
CA ARG A 99 -12.02 13.40 -15.06
C ARG A 99 -11.13 14.63 -15.12
N TRP A 100 -9.85 14.48 -14.76
CA TRP A 100 -8.88 15.57 -14.87
C TRP A 100 -8.64 15.97 -16.33
N LEU A 101 -8.58 15.00 -17.25
CA LEU A 101 -8.47 15.29 -18.69
C LEU A 101 -9.69 16.03 -19.26
N ASN A 102 -10.86 15.84 -18.65
CA ASN A 102 -12.12 16.51 -19.00
C ASN A 102 -12.33 17.83 -18.24
N ASP A 103 -11.32 18.33 -17.51
CA ASP A 103 -11.38 19.56 -16.71
C ASP A 103 -12.53 19.56 -15.66
N GLU A 104 -12.92 18.39 -15.16
CA GLU A 104 -13.99 18.30 -14.16
C GLU A 104 -13.51 18.84 -12.80
N PRO A 105 -14.28 19.72 -12.13
CA PRO A 105 -13.87 20.32 -10.84
C PRO A 105 -13.75 19.30 -9.69
N ASN A 106 -14.38 18.14 -9.82
CA ASN A 106 -14.39 17.05 -8.83
C ASN A 106 -13.58 15.83 -9.30
N TRP A 107 -12.51 16.04 -10.08
CA TRP A 107 -11.65 14.95 -10.56
C TRP A 107 -10.98 14.16 -9.43
N LYS A 108 -10.70 14.82 -8.30
CA LYS A 108 -10.13 14.19 -7.11
C LYS A 108 -11.11 13.15 -6.56
N PRO A 109 -10.65 11.95 -6.18
CA PRO A 109 -11.52 11.01 -5.53
C PRO A 109 -11.94 11.60 -4.20
N LYS A 110 -13.26 11.63 -3.97
CA LYS A 110 -13.79 11.89 -2.64
C LYS A 110 -13.14 10.85 -1.74
N SER A 111 -12.28 11.30 -0.82
CA SER A 111 -11.65 10.45 0.19
C SER A 111 -12.78 9.60 0.77
N ALA A 112 -12.77 8.31 0.47
CA ALA A 112 -13.85 7.43 0.85
C ALA A 112 -13.92 7.49 2.38
N ILE A 113 -14.86 8.27 2.90
CA ILE A 113 -15.34 8.12 4.25
C ILE A 113 -15.81 6.69 4.25
N ASN A 114 -15.03 5.82 4.90
CA ASN A 114 -15.34 4.42 5.09
C ASN A 114 -16.68 4.36 5.84
N SER A 115 -17.79 4.46 5.12
CA SER A 115 -19.07 3.92 5.53
C SER A 115 -18.95 2.41 5.33
N ARG A 116 -18.15 1.79 6.20
CA ARG A 116 -18.40 0.41 6.59
C ARG A 116 -19.76 0.44 7.26
N SER A 117 -20.80 0.27 6.45
CA SER A 117 -22.14 -0.10 6.90
C SER A 117 -21.97 -1.32 7.81
N SER A 118 -22.08 -1.11 9.11
CA SER A 118 -22.15 -2.17 10.11
C SER A 118 -23.49 -2.88 9.94
N ARG A 119 -23.52 -3.86 9.04
CA ARG A 119 -24.67 -4.75 8.85
C ARG A 119 -24.46 -6.02 9.69
N THR A 120 -24.71 -5.86 10.99
CA THR A 120 -25.02 -6.93 11.96
C THR A 120 -25.55 -6.18 13.20
N GLY A 121 -26.82 -6.25 13.59
CA GLY A 121 -27.60 -7.46 13.85
C GLY A 121 -27.91 -7.48 15.36
N VAL A 122 -28.93 -6.73 15.77
CA VAL A 122 -29.85 -6.88 16.93
C VAL A 122 -29.34 -7.64 18.19
N LYS A 123 -29.27 -6.95 19.34
CA LYS A 123 -30.13 -7.14 20.54
C LYS A 123 -29.83 -6.12 21.67
N LYS A 124 -30.92 -5.46 22.12
CA LYS A 124 -31.32 -5.01 23.49
C LYS A 124 -30.32 -5.30 24.63
N SER A 125 -30.07 -4.44 25.64
CA SER A 125 -30.98 -3.60 26.47
C SER A 125 -30.12 -2.62 27.30
N ALA A 126 -30.49 -1.33 27.40
CA ALA A 126 -31.12 -0.68 28.56
C ALA A 126 -30.28 -0.57 29.85
N GLY A 127 -29.94 0.67 30.24
CA GLY A 127 -29.85 1.08 31.65
C GLY A 127 -28.69 1.99 32.08
N THR A 128 -29.04 3.25 32.41
CA THR A 128 -28.49 4.07 33.52
C THR A 128 -27.38 5.10 33.27
N THR A 129 -27.84 6.35 33.05
CA THR A 129 -27.55 7.64 33.75
C THR A 129 -26.10 8.18 33.87
N PRO A 130 -25.88 9.52 33.81
CA PRO A 130 -24.58 10.13 33.46
C PRO A 130 -23.77 10.77 34.61
N ALA A 131 -22.48 10.99 34.32
CA ALA A 131 -21.50 11.93 34.91
C ALA A 131 -20.93 11.60 36.31
N PRO A 132 -19.74 12.12 36.73
CA PRO A 132 -18.87 13.12 36.09
C PRO A 132 -17.38 12.72 35.92
N THR A 133 -16.66 13.54 35.16
CA THR A 133 -15.19 13.59 35.00
C THR A 133 -14.42 13.65 36.32
N PRO A 134 -13.21 13.08 36.33
CA PRO A 134 -12.04 13.82 36.80
C PRO A 134 -10.96 13.89 35.73
N ASP A 135 -10.36 15.08 35.66
CA ASP A 135 -9.17 15.43 34.91
C ASP A 135 -8.01 14.44 35.08
N GLY A 136 -7.29 14.26 33.98
CA GLY A 136 -5.83 14.07 34.01
C GLY A 136 -5.33 12.64 34.05
N ILE A 137 -5.29 11.96 32.90
CA ILE A 137 -4.20 11.01 32.62
C ILE A 137 -3.82 11.06 31.13
N ALA A 138 -2.59 11.51 30.90
CA ALA A 138 -1.69 11.27 29.78
C ALA A 138 -2.29 10.85 28.44
N GLU A 139 -2.11 11.73 27.47
CA GLU A 139 -2.11 11.43 26.05
C GLU A 139 -1.12 10.29 25.75
N LEU A 140 -1.64 9.06 25.78
CA LEU A 140 -0.98 7.91 25.20
C LEU A 140 -0.86 8.20 23.70
N LYS A 141 0.32 8.71 23.33
CA LYS A 141 0.89 8.61 21.99
C LYS A 141 0.58 7.21 21.48
N ARG A 142 -0.45 7.09 20.65
CA ARG A 142 -0.67 5.91 19.85
C ARG A 142 0.50 5.86 18.88
N GLU A 143 1.49 5.07 19.24
CA GLU A 143 2.52 4.57 18.33
C GLU A 143 1.83 4.19 17.01
N PRO A 144 2.28 4.72 15.87
CA PRO A 144 1.69 4.35 14.59
C PRO A 144 1.86 2.85 14.42
N ALA A 145 0.73 2.14 14.35
CA ALA A 145 0.68 0.74 13.99
C ALA A 145 1.60 0.50 12.77
N GLY A 146 2.51 -0.48 12.91
CA GLY A 146 3.62 -0.73 12.01
C GLY A 146 3.26 -0.55 10.54
N PHE A 147 3.90 0.41 9.90
CA PHE A 147 3.81 0.63 8.47
C PHE A 147 4.68 -0.42 7.79
N VAL A 148 4.08 -1.45 7.20
CA VAL A 148 4.77 -2.27 6.19
C VAL A 148 4.67 -1.50 4.88
N PRO A 149 5.77 -0.94 4.35
CA PRO A 149 5.73 -0.23 3.07
C PRO A 149 5.30 -1.23 1.99
N ARG A 150 4.18 -0.95 1.31
CA ARG A 150 3.63 -1.82 0.24
C ARG A 150 4.54 -1.95 -0.99
N HIS A 151 5.73 -1.33 -0.97
CA HIS A 151 6.70 -1.21 -2.06
C HIS A 151 8.16 -1.35 -1.62
N ALA A 152 8.43 -1.85 -0.40
CA ALA A 152 9.80 -2.25 -0.07
C ALA A 152 10.10 -3.56 -0.80
N ALA A 153 11.10 -3.59 -1.67
CA ALA A 153 11.67 -4.84 -2.13
C ALA A 153 12.10 -5.62 -0.87
N LEU A 154 11.55 -6.82 -0.70
CA LEU A 154 11.85 -7.65 0.45
C LEU A 154 12.92 -8.67 0.03
N ILE A 155 13.99 -8.74 0.81
CA ILE A 155 15.08 -9.70 0.65
C ILE A 155 14.93 -10.77 1.73
N GLU A 156 15.04 -12.02 1.31
CA GLU A 156 15.05 -13.18 2.20
C GLU A 156 16.48 -13.50 2.65
N TYR A 157 16.70 -13.46 3.97
CA TYR A 157 17.96 -13.77 4.61
C TYR A 157 17.84 -15.09 5.40
N GLN A 158 18.78 -16.00 5.19
CA GLN A 158 18.90 -17.22 5.98
C GLN A 158 19.96 -17.02 7.07
N VAL A 159 19.52 -16.98 8.33
CA VAL A 159 20.41 -16.82 9.48
C VAL A 159 20.50 -18.13 10.24
N ALA A 160 21.69 -18.69 10.37
CA ALA A 160 21.90 -19.87 11.20
C ALA A 160 21.80 -19.48 12.69
N LEU A 161 20.89 -20.13 13.42
CA LEU A 161 20.73 -19.86 14.86
C LEU A 161 21.53 -20.85 15.71
N ARG A 162 21.44 -22.15 15.37
CA ARG A 162 22.10 -23.27 16.05
C ARG A 162 22.40 -24.38 15.02
N GLN A 163 23.14 -25.42 15.40
CA GLN A 163 23.43 -26.53 14.50
C GLN A 163 22.13 -27.14 13.93
N GLY A 164 22.00 -27.16 12.60
CA GLY A 164 20.82 -27.68 11.90
C GLY A 164 19.58 -26.78 11.86
N VAL A 165 19.58 -25.61 12.53
CA VAL A 165 18.42 -24.70 12.59
C VAL A 165 18.74 -23.35 11.94
N ARG A 166 17.98 -23.00 10.89
CA ARG A 166 18.08 -21.72 10.19
C ARG A 166 16.78 -20.94 10.33
N ALA A 167 16.88 -19.67 10.67
CA ALA A 167 15.78 -18.71 10.59
C ALA A 167 15.74 -18.10 9.19
N LEU A 168 14.53 -17.98 8.64
CA LEU A 168 14.26 -17.20 7.44
C LEU A 168 13.73 -15.83 7.88
N LEU A 169 14.47 -14.78 7.52
CA LEU A 169 14.09 -13.39 7.80
C LEU A 169 13.77 -12.69 6.50
N THR A 170 12.60 -12.07 6.41
CA THR A 170 12.20 -11.26 5.25
C THR A 170 12.28 -9.79 5.63
N LEU A 171 13.27 -9.07 5.10
CA LEU A 171 13.55 -7.68 5.45
C LEU A 171 13.51 -6.76 4.22
N PRO A 172 13.17 -5.46 4.39
CA PRO A 172 13.33 -4.47 3.33
C PRO A 172 14.77 -4.37 2.81
N GLU A 173 14.93 -4.10 1.50
CA GLU A 173 16.23 -3.84 0.84
C GLU A 173 16.99 -2.67 1.48
N ILE A 174 16.26 -1.65 1.92
CA ILE A 174 16.83 -0.49 2.62
C ILE A 174 16.34 -0.53 4.06
N LEU A 175 17.20 -0.97 4.96
CA LEU A 175 16.96 -1.00 6.40
C LEU A 175 17.71 0.15 7.08
N SER A 176 16.98 1.09 7.69
CA SER A 176 17.61 2.17 8.48
C SER A 176 18.14 1.64 9.81
N GLU A 177 19.17 2.27 10.38
CA GLU A 177 19.73 1.91 11.68
C GLU A 177 18.66 1.92 12.80
N LYS A 178 17.73 2.88 12.74
CA LYS A 178 16.62 2.97 13.69
C LYS A 178 15.68 1.77 13.59
N ASP A 179 15.40 1.29 12.37
CA ASP A 179 14.53 0.14 12.15
C ASP A 179 15.23 -1.17 12.52
N ALA A 180 16.53 -1.30 12.22
CA ALA A 180 17.33 -2.42 12.69
C ALA A 180 17.30 -2.51 14.23
N GLN A 181 17.47 -1.38 14.93
CA GLN A 181 17.45 -1.35 16.38
C GLN A 181 16.08 -1.69 16.97
N ARG A 182 14.98 -1.33 16.29
CA ARG A 182 13.63 -1.77 16.67
C ARG A 182 13.45 -3.28 16.49
N LEU A 183 13.94 -3.85 15.39
CA LEU A 183 13.88 -5.29 15.15
C LEU A 183 14.67 -6.06 16.21
N VAL A 184 15.86 -5.60 16.58
CA VAL A 184 16.66 -6.20 17.66
C VAL A 184 15.88 -6.23 18.96
N ARG A 185 15.29 -5.10 19.37
CA ARG A 185 14.49 -5.03 20.60
C ARG A 185 13.28 -5.95 20.56
N PHE A 186 12.63 -6.04 19.40
CA PHE A 186 11.49 -6.93 19.21
C PHE A 186 11.90 -8.41 19.35
N ILE A 187 12.98 -8.82 18.67
CA ILE A 187 13.50 -10.19 18.75
C ILE A 187 13.95 -10.53 20.18
N GLN A 188 14.62 -9.61 20.86
CA GLN A 188 15.01 -9.78 22.27
C GLN A 188 13.79 -9.95 23.20
N GLY A 189 12.70 -9.22 22.94
CA GLY A 189 11.47 -9.37 23.72
C GLY A 189 10.71 -10.69 23.46
N LEU A 190 10.97 -11.35 22.34
CA LEU A 190 10.42 -12.68 22.01
C LEU A 190 11.30 -13.83 22.51
N ALA A 191 12.57 -13.55 22.81
CA ALA A 191 13.48 -14.55 23.34
C ALA A 191 13.02 -14.93 24.76
N VAL A 192 12.63 -16.19 24.93
CA VAL A 192 12.38 -16.78 26.24
C VAL A 192 13.60 -17.62 26.58
N ASP A 193 14.27 -17.30 27.69
CA ASP A 193 15.30 -18.17 28.24
C ASP A 193 14.61 -19.44 28.74
N THR A 194 14.74 -20.51 27.98
CA THR A 194 14.36 -21.85 28.43
C THR A 194 15.54 -22.44 29.20
N GLU A 195 15.89 -21.78 30.31
CA GLU A 195 16.80 -22.30 31.34
C GLU A 195 16.01 -22.44 32.63
N ASP A 196 15.01 -23.33 32.64
CA ASP A 196 14.29 -23.69 33.87
C ASP A 196 13.76 -25.13 33.79
N GLU A 197 14.62 -26.09 33.43
CA GLU A 197 14.33 -27.53 33.63
C GLU A 197 15.62 -28.39 33.56
N ALA A 198 16.57 -28.20 34.49
CA ALA A 198 17.70 -29.13 34.64
C ALA A 198 18.37 -29.13 36.04
N LEU A 199 17.66 -28.79 37.12
CA LEU A 199 18.14 -29.03 38.49
C LEU A 199 16.99 -29.54 39.38
N ALA A 200 16.46 -30.70 39.03
CA ALA A 200 15.72 -31.56 39.93
C ALA A 200 15.97 -33.02 39.57
N GLU A 201 17.21 -33.47 39.74
CA GLU A 201 17.54 -34.88 40.00
C GLU A 201 18.73 -34.98 40.95
#